data_AF-A0A1E5SLZ7-F1
#
_entry.id   AF-A0A1E5SLZ7-F1
#
_cell.length_a   1.000
_cell.length_b   1.000
_cell.length_c   1.000
_cell.angle_alpha   90.00
_cell.angle_beta   90.00
_cell.angle_gamma   90.00
#
_symmetry.space_group_name_H-M   'P 1'
#
loop_
_entity.id
_entity.type
_entity.pdbx_description
1 polymer ?
#
loop_
_entity_poly.entity_id
_entity_poly.type
_entity_poly.pdbx_seq_one_letter_code
_entity_poly.pdbx_strand_id
1 'polypeptide(L)'
;METTIENAVVEKLNQLLINYQVHYQNLRLFHWNVKGPFFFILHEKFEELYNEAALKIDEVAERILALNGIPKGSLKNILANADVESHEEIMEADAMVEAITKANLVLVSNLGELLEEAGKAGDEGTLDIFTSYLQELQKQNWMLKSFLNKSL
;
A
#
# COMPACT_ATOMS: atom_id res chain seq x y z
N MET A 1 -27.01 2.65 19.00
CA MET A 1 -27.11 3.38 17.72
C MET A 1 -25.69 3.81 17.36
N GLU A 2 -24.80 2.84 17.13
CA GLU A 2 -23.34 3.02 16.99
C GLU A 2 -22.82 2.56 15.61
N THR A 3 -23.68 2.06 14.73
CA THR A 3 -23.28 1.11 13.69
C THR A 3 -22.99 1.68 12.29
N THR A 4 -23.03 2.99 12.07
CA THR A 4 -22.87 3.56 10.71
C THR A 4 -21.49 4.14 10.43
N ILE A 5 -20.82 4.74 11.41
CA ILE A 5 -19.54 5.43 11.18
C ILE A 5 -18.33 4.50 11.32
N GLU A 6 -18.33 3.57 12.30
CA GLU A 6 -17.31 2.51 12.40
C GLU A 6 -17.23 1.65 11.13
N ASN A 7 -18.36 1.48 10.43
CA ASN A 7 -18.41 0.72 9.20
C ASN A 7 -17.61 1.39 8.06
N ALA A 8 -17.65 2.73 7.95
CA ALA A 8 -16.93 3.44 6.90
C ALA A 8 -15.40 3.36 7.09
N VAL A 9 -14.90 3.51 8.32
CA VAL A 9 -13.47 3.37 8.62
C VAL A 9 -12.99 1.94 8.33
N VAL A 10 -13.75 0.93 8.78
CA VAL A 10 -13.45 -0.48 8.49
C VAL A 10 -13.49 -0.79 6.99
N GLU A 11 -14.38 -0.16 6.23
CA GLU A 11 -14.44 -0.31 4.78
C GLU A 11 -13.18 0.27 4.11
N LYS A 12 -12.75 1.48 4.50
CA LYS A 12 -11.53 2.11 3.97
C LYS A 12 -10.27 1.35 4.35
N LEU A 13 -10.18 0.85 5.58
CA LEU A 13 -9.09 -0.03 6.00
C LEU A 13 -9.06 -1.32 5.18
N ASN A 14 -10.22 -1.91 4.87
CA ASN A 14 -10.26 -3.11 4.02
C ASN A 14 -9.81 -2.82 2.58
N GLN A 15 -10.15 -1.67 2.02
CA GLN A 15 -9.66 -1.27 0.70
C GLN A 15 -8.13 -1.08 0.73
N LEU A 16 -7.62 -0.43 1.77
CA LEU A 16 -6.18 -0.27 1.98
C LEU A 16 -5.46 -1.63 2.12
N LEU A 17 -6.03 -2.56 2.89
CA LEU A 17 -5.50 -3.92 3.04
C LEU A 17 -5.39 -4.66 1.70
N ILE A 18 -6.44 -4.60 0.88
CA ILE A 18 -6.50 -5.23 -0.44
C ILE A 18 -5.40 -4.68 -1.35
N ASN A 19 -5.25 -3.35 -1.40
CA ASN A 19 -4.27 -2.69 -2.24
C ASN A 19 -2.83 -2.96 -1.77
N TYR A 20 -2.58 -3.01 -0.46
CA TYR A 20 -1.28 -3.43 0.07
C TYR A 20 -0.92 -4.88 -0.29
N GLN A 21 -1.88 -5.80 -0.30
CA GLN A 21 -1.62 -7.21 -0.68
C GLN A 21 -1.14 -7.34 -2.13
N VAL A 22 -1.77 -6.63 -3.06
CA VAL A 22 -1.31 -6.60 -4.46
C VAL A 22 0.05 -5.91 -4.56
N HIS A 23 0.23 -4.78 -3.87
CA HIS A 23 1.50 -4.06 -3.86
C HIS A 23 2.67 -4.93 -3.34
N TYR A 24 2.47 -5.63 -2.23
CA TYR A 24 3.44 -6.58 -1.67
C TYR A 24 3.80 -7.69 -2.67
N GLN A 25 2.80 -8.28 -3.33
CA GLN A 25 3.03 -9.34 -4.30
C GLN A 25 3.81 -8.84 -5.52
N ASN A 26 3.52 -7.64 -6.02
CA ASN A 26 4.28 -7.00 -7.08
C ASN A 26 5.74 -6.74 -6.66
N LEU A 27 5.97 -6.22 -5.44
CA LEU A 27 7.33 -5.96 -4.95
C LEU A 27 8.17 -7.25 -4.85
N ARG A 28 7.58 -8.35 -4.37
CA ARG A 28 8.21 -9.69 -4.39
C ARG A 28 8.56 -10.11 -5.82
N LEU A 29 7.63 -9.91 -6.75
CA LEU A 29 7.82 -10.27 -8.14
C LEU A 29 8.96 -9.47 -8.79
N PHE A 30 9.03 -8.17 -8.53
CA PHE A 30 10.08 -7.29 -9.00
C PHE A 30 11.44 -7.66 -8.38
N HIS A 31 11.47 -7.95 -7.08
CA HIS A 31 12.67 -8.41 -6.39
C HIS A 31 13.26 -9.67 -7.05
N TRP A 32 12.42 -10.66 -7.39
CA TRP A 32 12.89 -11.89 -8.04
C TRP A 32 13.36 -11.69 -9.47
N ASN A 33 12.73 -10.79 -10.23
CA ASN A 33 12.90 -10.73 -11.68
C ASN A 33 13.69 -9.53 -12.19
N VAL A 34 14.07 -8.58 -11.33
CA VAL A 34 14.88 -7.42 -11.75
C VAL A 34 16.22 -7.87 -12.36
N LYS A 35 16.62 -7.21 -13.45
CA LYS A 35 17.87 -7.46 -14.17
C LYS A 35 18.48 -6.14 -14.62
N GLY A 36 19.72 -6.20 -15.11
CA GLY A 36 20.39 -5.04 -15.69
C GLY A 36 21.32 -4.31 -14.71
N PRO A 37 21.79 -3.11 -15.09
CA PRO A 37 22.89 -2.42 -14.40
C PRO A 37 22.57 -2.02 -12.95
N PHE A 38 21.29 -1.86 -12.62
CA PHE A 38 20.83 -1.49 -11.27
C PHE A 38 20.47 -2.68 -10.38
N PHE A 39 20.72 -3.92 -10.82
CA PHE A 39 20.29 -5.14 -10.15
C PHE A 39 20.53 -5.11 -8.64
N PHE A 40 21.78 -4.90 -8.20
CA PHE A 40 22.12 -4.97 -6.77
C PHE A 40 21.41 -3.91 -5.92
N ILE A 41 21.15 -2.72 -6.49
CA ILE A 41 20.47 -1.62 -5.78
C ILE A 41 18.96 -1.90 -5.70
N LEU A 42 18.36 -2.27 -6.83
CA LEU A 42 16.91 -2.45 -6.91
C LEU A 42 16.45 -3.76 -6.26
N HIS A 43 17.24 -4.83 -6.36
CA HIS A 43 16.94 -6.09 -5.69
C HIS A 43 16.82 -5.91 -4.17
N GLU A 44 17.81 -5.26 -3.56
CA GLU A 44 17.79 -4.94 -2.12
C GLU A 44 16.68 -3.94 -1.78
N LYS A 45 16.47 -2.90 -2.61
CA LYS A 45 15.41 -1.92 -2.37
C LYS A 45 14.02 -2.55 -2.42
N PHE A 46 13.74 -3.44 -3.38
CA PHE A 46 12.44 -4.11 -3.45
C PHE A 46 12.22 -5.05 -2.26
N GLU A 47 13.28 -5.62 -1.69
CA GLU A 47 13.21 -6.38 -0.44
C GLU A 47 12.87 -5.53 0.77
N GLU A 48 13.54 -4.40 0.93
CA GLU A 48 13.20 -3.41 1.96
C GLU A 48 11.70 -3.04 1.88
N LEU A 49 11.22 -2.71 0.67
CA LEU A 49 9.85 -2.30 0.46
C LEU A 49 8.83 -3.42 0.71
N TYR A 50 9.09 -4.67 0.28
CA TYR A 50 8.12 -5.74 0.56
C TYR A 50 8.09 -6.12 2.04
N ASN A 51 9.22 -6.01 2.75
CA ASN A 51 9.25 -6.27 4.19
C ASN A 51 8.48 -5.22 4.95
N GLU A 52 8.63 -3.94 4.56
CA GLU A 52 7.81 -2.86 5.08
C GLU A 52 6.32 -3.09 4.78
N ALA A 53 5.96 -3.39 3.53
CA ALA A 53 4.58 -3.68 3.15
C ALA A 53 3.99 -4.85 3.94
N ALA A 54 4.76 -5.89 4.25
CA ALA A 54 4.30 -7.01 5.06
C ALA A 54 3.92 -6.59 6.49
N LEU A 55 4.70 -5.71 7.12
CA LEU A 55 4.36 -5.15 8.44
C LEU A 55 3.10 -4.29 8.37
N LYS A 56 2.99 -3.45 7.33
CA LYS A 56 1.82 -2.58 7.11
C LYS A 56 0.53 -3.38 6.88
N ILE A 57 0.61 -4.50 6.15
CA ILE A 57 -0.51 -5.42 5.92
C ILE A 57 -1.06 -5.93 7.26
N ASP A 58 -0.17 -6.36 8.15
CA ASP A 58 -0.55 -6.90 9.46
C ASP A 58 -1.18 -5.82 10.34
N GLU A 59 -0.55 -4.64 10.46
CA GLU A 59 -1.08 -3.52 11.26
C GLU A 59 -2.46 -3.06 10.75
N VAL A 60 -2.69 -3.01 9.44
CA VAL A 60 -4.01 -2.70 8.87
C VAL A 60 -5.03 -3.79 9.24
N ALA A 61 -4.67 -5.08 9.11
CA ALA A 61 -5.58 -6.17 9.43
C ALA A 61 -5.93 -6.21 10.93
N GLU A 62 -4.94 -6.02 11.80
CA GLU A 62 -5.14 -5.94 13.24
C GLU A 62 -5.96 -4.71 13.63
N ARG A 63 -5.78 -3.56 12.96
CA ARG A 63 -6.63 -2.39 13.19
C ARG A 63 -8.09 -2.65 12.83
N ILE A 64 -8.35 -3.34 11.72
CA ILE A 64 -9.71 -3.76 11.34
C ILE A 64 -10.32 -4.62 12.46
N LEU A 65 -9.57 -5.59 12.98
CA LEU A 65 -10.03 -6.46 14.07
C LEU A 65 -10.28 -5.68 15.37
N ALA A 66 -9.42 -4.72 15.70
CA ALA A 66 -9.56 -3.85 16.86
C ALA A 66 -10.82 -2.98 16.81
N LEU A 67 -11.30 -2.66 15.60
CA LEU A 67 -12.58 -1.97 15.35
C LEU A 67 -13.76 -2.95 15.18
N ASN A 68 -13.61 -4.20 15.62
CA ASN A 68 -14.60 -5.28 15.49
C ASN A 68 -15.01 -5.60 14.03
N GLY A 69 -14.18 -5.22 13.06
CA GLY A 69 -14.34 -5.54 11.64
C GLY A 69 -13.77 -6.90 11.27
N ILE A 70 -14.00 -7.31 10.01
CA ILE A 70 -13.44 -8.54 9.43
C ILE A 70 -12.46 -8.16 8.32
N PRO A 71 -11.16 -8.50 8.43
CA PRO A 71 -10.18 -8.29 7.37
C PRO A 71 -10.53 -9.11 6.13
N LYS A 72 -10.73 -8.46 4.99
CA LYS A 72 -11.13 -9.09 3.72
C LYS A 72 -9.93 -9.51 2.88
N GLY A 73 -9.02 -10.29 3.46
CA GLY A 73 -7.74 -10.69 2.85
C GLY A 73 -7.74 -11.94 1.96
N SER A 74 -8.90 -12.49 1.59
CA SER A 74 -8.93 -13.66 0.68
C SER A 74 -8.46 -13.29 -0.73
N LEU A 75 -7.70 -14.17 -1.40
CA LEU A 75 -7.22 -13.94 -2.78
C LEU A 75 -8.36 -13.59 -3.75
N LYS A 76 -9.51 -14.28 -3.62
CA LYS A 76 -10.71 -13.98 -4.43
C LYS A 76 -11.17 -12.54 -4.26
N ASN A 77 -11.17 -12.04 -3.02
CA ASN A 77 -11.59 -10.68 -2.74
C ASN A 77 -10.55 -9.65 -3.18
N ILE A 78 -9.26 -9.94 -2.97
CA ILE A 78 -8.15 -9.09 -3.39
C ILE A 78 -8.21 -8.86 -4.91
N LEU A 79 -8.25 -9.94 -5.69
CA LEU A 79 -8.27 -9.87 -7.16
C LEU A 79 -9.53 -9.19 -7.74
N ALA A 80 -10.63 -9.19 -6.99
CA ALA A 80 -11.89 -8.60 -7.44
C ALA A 80 -12.01 -7.09 -7.16
N ASN A 81 -11.27 -6.56 -6.18
CA ASN A 81 -11.50 -5.21 -5.66
C ASN A 81 -10.24 -4.35 -5.54
N ALA A 82 -9.06 -4.83 -5.95
CA ALA A 82 -7.85 -4.03 -5.91
C ALA A 82 -7.87 -2.91 -6.96
N ASP A 83 -7.46 -1.71 -6.53
CA ASP A 83 -7.17 -0.56 -7.39
C ASP A 83 -5.71 -0.55 -7.83
N VAL A 84 -4.81 -1.14 -7.02
CA VAL A 84 -3.41 -1.34 -7.42
C VAL A 84 -3.36 -2.40 -8.52
N GLU A 85 -2.75 -2.05 -9.64
CA GLU A 85 -2.56 -2.95 -10.78
C GLU A 85 -1.65 -4.12 -10.41
N SER A 86 -2.06 -5.35 -10.75
CA SER A 86 -1.17 -6.52 -10.70
C SER A 86 -0.32 -6.54 -11.96
N HIS A 87 0.98 -6.81 -11.82
CA HIS A 87 1.91 -6.76 -12.96
C HIS A 87 2.41 -8.16 -13.39
N GLU A 88 2.90 -8.22 -14.62
CA GLU A 88 3.52 -9.40 -15.25
C GLU A 88 4.90 -9.71 -14.64
N GLU A 89 5.40 -10.95 -14.79
CA GLU A 89 6.64 -11.39 -14.16
C GLU A 89 7.91 -10.74 -14.73
N ILE A 90 7.90 -10.36 -16.00
CA ILE A 90 9.09 -9.84 -16.71
C ILE A 90 8.85 -8.41 -17.14
N MET A 91 9.60 -7.48 -16.54
CA MET A 91 9.55 -6.05 -16.82
C MET A 91 10.96 -5.45 -16.83
N GLU A 92 11.11 -4.30 -17.48
CA GLU A 92 12.33 -3.50 -17.38
C GLU A 92 12.42 -2.81 -16.01
N ALA A 93 13.64 -2.61 -15.50
CA ALA A 93 13.88 -2.04 -14.17
C ALA A 93 13.16 -0.70 -13.95
N ASP A 94 13.22 0.21 -14.92
CA ASP A 94 12.56 1.51 -14.83
C ASP A 94 11.02 1.37 -14.81
N ALA A 95 10.48 0.38 -15.53
CA ALA A 95 9.04 0.10 -15.53
C ALA A 95 8.57 -0.48 -14.19
N MET A 96 9.38 -1.31 -13.53
CA MET A 96 9.11 -1.79 -12.16
C MET A 96 9.06 -0.61 -11.17
N VAL A 97 10.03 0.30 -11.24
CA VAL A 97 10.05 1.49 -10.37
C VAL A 97 8.84 2.39 -10.66
N GLU A 98 8.47 2.57 -11.93
CA GLU A 98 7.28 3.32 -12.30
C GLU A 98 5.99 2.68 -11.76
N ALA A 99 5.87 1.35 -11.84
CA ALA A 99 4.75 0.61 -11.26
C ALA A 99 4.62 0.87 -9.75
N ILE A 100 5.74 0.86 -9.02
CA ILE A 100 5.76 1.19 -7.58
C ILE A 100 5.28 2.63 -7.34
N THR A 101 5.74 3.61 -8.13
CA THR A 101 5.28 5.01 -7.97
C THR A 101 3.77 5.16 -8.18
N LYS A 102 3.19 4.41 -9.14
CA LYS A 102 1.74 4.41 -9.39
C LYS A 102 0.97 3.75 -8.25
N ALA A 103 1.45 2.61 -7.75
CA ALA A 103 0.87 1.95 -6.59
C ALA A 103 0.92 2.85 -5.34
N ASN A 104 2.03 3.56 -5.11
CA ASN A 104 2.13 4.51 -4.01
C ASN A 104 1.10 5.65 -4.11
N LEU A 105 0.79 6.14 -5.31
CA LEU A 105 -0.25 7.15 -5.50
C LEU A 105 -1.65 6.62 -5.16
N VAL A 106 -1.94 5.37 -5.51
CA VAL A 106 -3.20 4.70 -5.12
C VAL A 106 -3.27 4.58 -3.60
N LEU A 107 -2.22 4.08 -2.95
CA LEU A 107 -2.16 3.94 -1.49
C LEU A 107 -2.27 5.29 -0.77
N VAL A 108 -1.62 6.34 -1.27
CA VAL A 108 -1.75 7.71 -0.76
C VAL A 108 -3.20 8.21 -0.85
N SER A 109 -3.89 7.92 -1.96
CA SER A 109 -5.31 8.27 -2.12
C SER A 109 -6.18 7.52 -1.12
N ASN A 110 -5.99 6.19 -0.97
CA ASN A 110 -6.75 5.39 -0.02
C ASN A 110 -6.51 5.84 1.43
N LEU A 111 -5.27 6.20 1.79
CA LEU A 111 -4.95 6.75 3.09
C LEU A 111 -5.62 8.11 3.32
N GLY A 112 -5.65 8.98 2.31
CA GLY A 112 -6.36 10.26 2.40
C GLY A 112 -7.84 10.07 2.73
N GLU A 113 -8.51 9.15 2.02
CA GLU A 113 -9.92 8.80 2.28
C GLU A 113 -10.11 8.17 3.66
N LEU A 114 -9.20 7.27 4.07
CA LEU A 114 -9.23 6.66 5.40
C LEU A 114 -9.11 7.70 6.52
N LEU A 115 -8.15 8.62 6.40
CA LEU A 115 -7.92 9.66 7.39
C LEU A 115 -9.09 10.65 7.44
N GLU A 116 -9.74 10.94 6.31
CA GLU A 116 -10.96 11.73 6.29
C GLU A 116 -12.09 11.06 7.08
N GLU A 117 -12.36 9.77 6.82
CA GLU A 117 -13.41 9.02 7.52
C GLU A 117 -13.08 8.80 9.01
N ALA A 118 -11.82 8.50 9.34
CA ALA A 118 -11.36 8.40 10.73
C ALA A 118 -11.51 9.73 11.48
N GLY A 119 -11.22 10.85 10.81
CA GLY A 119 -11.44 12.20 11.34
C GLY A 119 -12.91 12.50 11.63
N LYS A 120 -13.82 12.15 10.71
CA LYS A 120 -15.27 12.27 10.93
C LYS A 120 -15.76 11.38 12.07
N ALA A 121 -15.13 10.21 12.25
CA ALA A 121 -15.46 9.25 13.30
C ALA A 121 -14.89 9.59 14.68
N GLY A 122 -13.94 10.52 14.76
CA GLY A 122 -13.16 10.74 15.99
C GLY A 122 -12.26 9.55 16.34
N ASP A 123 -11.87 8.74 15.35
CA ASP A 123 -10.99 7.59 15.54
C ASP A 123 -9.51 8.03 15.56
N GLU A 124 -9.10 8.56 16.71
CA GLU A 124 -7.73 9.05 16.93
C GLU A 124 -6.66 7.96 16.77
N GLY A 125 -6.98 6.70 17.11
CA GLY A 125 -6.02 5.60 16.99
C GLY A 125 -5.71 5.26 15.53
N THR A 126 -6.71 5.27 14.66
CA THR A 126 -6.48 5.12 13.21
C THR A 126 -5.74 6.34 12.64
N LEU A 127 -6.09 7.55 13.07
CA LEU A 127 -5.39 8.76 12.62
C LEU A 127 -3.89 8.75 12.97
N ASP A 128 -3.54 8.35 14.20
CA ASP A 128 -2.16 8.31 14.69
C ASP A 128 -1.30 7.37 13.84
N ILE A 129 -1.76 6.13 13.64
CA ILE A 129 -1.06 5.12 12.84
C ILE A 129 -0.88 5.61 11.40
N PHE A 130 -1.98 5.95 10.71
CA PHE A 130 -1.97 6.07 9.26
C PHE A 130 -1.52 7.43 8.73
N THR A 131 -1.42 8.46 9.59
CA THR A 131 -0.79 9.73 9.21
C THR A 131 0.70 9.53 8.90
N SER A 132 1.38 8.70 9.70
CA SER A 132 2.80 8.39 9.46
C SER A 132 3.00 7.66 8.13
N TYR A 133 2.12 6.71 7.81
CA TYR A 133 2.17 5.95 6.56
C TYR A 133 2.00 6.85 5.32
N LEU A 134 1.09 7.82 5.41
CA LEU A 134 0.87 8.78 4.32
C LEU A 134 2.15 9.57 4.03
N GLN A 135 2.83 10.06 5.08
CA GLN A 135 4.07 10.80 4.95
C GLN A 135 5.20 9.92 4.36
N GLU A 136 5.32 8.67 4.83
CA GLU A 136 6.31 7.71 4.34
C GLU A 136 6.13 7.43 2.85
N LEU A 137 4.91 7.12 2.40
CA LEU A 137 4.62 6.84 0.99
C LEU A 137 4.89 8.04 0.10
N GLN A 138 4.56 9.26 0.55
CA GLN A 138 4.89 10.49 -0.18
C GLN A 138 6.40 10.67 -0.34
N LYS A 139 7.17 10.43 0.72
CA LYS A 139 8.64 10.49 0.70
C LYS A 139 9.23 9.40 -0.20
N GLN A 140 8.76 8.16 -0.09
CA GLN A 140 9.17 7.06 -0.96
C GLN A 140 8.89 7.39 -2.43
N ASN A 141 7.70 7.91 -2.73
CA ASN A 141 7.33 8.28 -4.10
C ASN A 141 8.23 9.38 -4.68
N TRP A 142 8.61 10.38 -3.88
CA TRP A 142 9.62 11.38 -4.28
C TRP A 142 10.97 10.72 -4.62
N MET A 143 11.47 9.82 -3.77
CA MET A 143 12.75 9.15 -3.98
C MET A 143 12.74 8.30 -5.27
N LEU A 144 11.67 7.55 -5.50
CA LEU A 144 11.52 6.71 -6.68
C LEU A 144 11.34 7.53 -7.97
N LYS A 145 10.57 8.63 -7.94
CA LYS A 145 10.49 9.57 -9.08
C LYS A 145 11.85 10.21 -9.38
N SER A 146 12.62 10.53 -8.34
CA SER A 146 13.98 11.06 -8.49
C SER A 146 14.92 10.04 -9.13
N PHE A 147 14.82 8.76 -8.75
CA PHE A 147 15.55 7.66 -9.40
C PHE A 147 15.24 7.58 -10.91
N LEU A 148 13.97 7.74 -11.29
CA LEU A 148 13.52 7.75 -12.69
C LEU A 148 13.84 9.07 -13.44
N ASN A 149 14.45 10.05 -12.79
CA ASN A 149 14.64 11.40 -13.32
C ASN A 149 13.33 12.04 -13.84
N LYS A 150 12.21 11.78 -13.17
CA LYS A 150 10.90 12.39 -13.46
C LYS A 150 10.61 13.51 -12.45
N SER A 151 9.92 14.56 -12.90
CA SER A 151 9.45 15.63 -12.01
C SER A 151 8.38 15.12 -11.04
N LEU A 152 8.32 15.75 -9.85
CA LEU A 152 7.36 15.47 -8.78
C LEU A 152 5.90 15.56 -9.25
#